data_AF-R1DJS0-F1
#
_entry.id   AF-R1DJS0-F1
#
_cell.length_a   1.000
_cell.length_b   1.000
_cell.length_c   1.000
_cell.angle_alpha   90.00
_cell.angle_beta   90.00
_cell.angle_gamma   90.00
#
_symmetry.space_group_name_H-M   'P 1'
#
loop_
_entity.id
_entity.type
_entity.pdbx_description
1 polymer ?
#
loop_
_entity_poly.entity_id
_entity_poly.type
_entity_poly.pdbx_seq_one_letter_code
_entity_poly.pdbx_strand_id
1 'polypeptide(L)'
;MNVAMSTATEQVHIDNGSDELAAASRLTRDRSRALLEALLPRMGGLDAEVRRLRTACEPWAADDQPAAGADEEWVKFTKKWRYGAEQRRAIKAELDALLEA
;
A
#
# COMPACT_ATOMS: atom_id res chain seq x y z
N MET A 1 -5.39 -4.06 9.32
CA MET A 1 -5.15 -2.77 8.65
C MET A 1 -3.81 -2.93 7.95
N ASN A 2 -3.78 -2.90 6.61
CA ASN A 2 -2.52 -3.01 5.88
C ASN A 2 -1.85 -1.63 5.80
N VAL A 3 -0.56 -1.59 5.44
CA VAL A 3 0.18 -0.34 5.24
C VAL A 3 -0.46 0.55 4.16
N ALA A 4 -1.18 -0.04 3.21
CA ALA A 4 -1.68 0.67 2.03
C ALA A 4 -2.60 1.86 2.36
N MET A 5 -3.57 1.67 3.25
CA MET A 5 -4.54 2.73 3.57
C MET A 5 -3.88 3.91 4.28
N SER A 6 -3.07 3.66 5.31
CA SER A 6 -2.35 4.73 6.01
C SER A 6 -1.39 5.47 5.09
N THR A 7 -0.72 4.77 4.17
CA THR A 7 0.16 5.40 3.17
C THR A 7 -0.62 6.29 2.20
N ALA A 8 -1.75 5.81 1.68
CA ALA A 8 -2.59 6.60 0.77
C ALA A 8 -3.22 7.82 1.46
N THR A 9 -3.68 7.66 2.71
CA THR A 9 -4.31 8.72 3.50
C THR A 9 -3.31 9.78 3.94
N GLU A 10 -2.06 9.38 4.25
CA GLU A 10 -0.97 10.33 4.51
C GLU A 10 -0.82 11.33 3.35
N GLN A 11 -0.76 10.83 2.10
CA GLN A 11 -0.65 11.68 0.92
C GLN A 11 -1.84 12.65 0.80
N VAL A 12 -3.07 12.17 1.01
CA VAL A 12 -4.27 13.02 0.99
C VAL A 12 -4.18 14.14 2.03
N HIS A 13 -3.65 13.87 3.22
CA HIS A 13 -3.48 14.90 4.23
C HIS A 13 -2.37 15.90 3.88
N ILE A 14 -1.28 15.45 3.27
CA ILE A 14 -0.23 16.33 2.73
C ILE A 14 -0.81 17.25 1.66
N ASP A 15 -1.55 16.71 0.69
CA ASP A 15 -2.13 17.47 -0.42
C ASP A 15 -3.15 18.52 0.08
N ASN A 16 -3.81 18.24 1.21
CA ASN A 16 -4.73 19.16 1.88
C ASN A 16 -4.05 20.14 2.87
N GLY A 17 -2.71 20.11 3.00
CA GLY A 17 -1.97 20.97 3.92
C GLY A 17 -2.21 20.67 5.41
N SER A 18 -2.60 19.44 5.74
CA SER A 18 -2.90 19.00 7.11
C SER A 18 -1.77 18.15 7.70
N ASP A 19 -0.68 18.81 8.08
CA ASP A 19 0.56 18.17 8.55
C ASP A 19 0.36 17.24 9.76
N GLU A 20 -0.52 17.61 10.70
CA GLU A 20 -0.82 16.80 11.88
C GLU A 20 -1.49 15.47 11.51
N LEU A 21 -2.46 15.49 10.58
CA LEU A 21 -3.14 14.30 10.11
C LEU A 21 -2.24 13.43 9.23
N ALA A 22 -1.34 14.05 8.48
CA ALA A 22 -0.29 13.34 7.76
C ALA A 22 0.65 12.62 8.74
N ALA A 23 1.08 13.28 9.82
CA ALA A 23 1.90 12.67 10.86
C ALA A 23 1.19 11.51 11.58
N ALA A 24 -0.11 11.66 11.87
CA ALA A 24 -0.92 10.59 12.45
C ALA A 24 -1.05 9.37 11.52
N SER A 25 -1.20 9.62 10.22
CA SER A 25 -1.24 8.56 9.19
C SER A 25 0.10 7.85 9.07
N ARG A 26 1.22 8.61 9.09
CA ARG A 26 2.58 8.07 9.11
C ARG A 26 2.81 7.16 10.32
N LEU A 27 2.41 7.59 11.52
CA LEU A 27 2.51 6.78 12.73
C LEU A 27 1.71 5.48 12.63
N THR A 28 0.52 5.52 12.01
CA THR A 28 -0.31 4.33 11.78
C THR A 28 0.34 3.36 10.79
N ARG A 29 0.94 3.89 9.73
CA ARG A 29 1.71 3.12 8.74
C ARG A 29 2.91 2.45 9.40
N ASP A 30 3.70 3.19 10.17
CA ASP A 30 4.92 2.67 10.82
C ASP A 30 4.59 1.55 11.83
N ARG A 31 3.50 1.69 12.60
CA ARG A 31 2.99 0.61 13.48
C ARG A 31 2.54 -0.61 12.70
N SER A 32 1.84 -0.41 11.57
CA SER A 32 1.39 -1.50 10.71
C SER A 32 2.58 -2.21 10.06
N ARG A 33 3.62 -1.46 9.68
CA ARG A 33 4.88 -1.99 9.15
C ARG A 33 5.56 -2.88 10.18
N ALA A 34 5.80 -2.37 11.40
CA ALA A 34 6.43 -3.16 12.48
C ALA A 34 5.66 -4.46 12.78
N LEU A 35 4.33 -4.41 12.72
CA LEU A 35 3.50 -5.61 12.86
C LEU A 35 3.70 -6.60 11.70
N LEU A 36 3.71 -6.11 10.45
CA LEU A 36 3.93 -6.96 9.28
C LEU A 36 5.33 -7.58 9.27
N GLU A 37 6.38 -6.82 9.59
CA GLU A 37 7.76 -7.32 9.74
C GLU A 37 7.84 -8.45 10.76
N ALA A 38 7.15 -8.31 11.89
CA ALA A 38 7.09 -9.37 12.90
C ALA A 38 6.30 -10.61 12.44
N LEU A 39 5.27 -10.44 11.62
CA LEU A 39 4.37 -11.55 11.25
C LEU A 39 4.78 -12.28 9.97
N LEU A 40 5.39 -11.61 9.00
CA LEU A 40 5.79 -12.15 7.70
C LEU A 40 6.54 -13.50 7.80
N PRO A 41 7.59 -13.66 8.63
CA PRO A 41 8.30 -14.93 8.72
C PRO A 41 7.54 -16.02 9.52
N ARG A 42 6.44 -15.67 10.19
CA ARG A 42 5.71 -16.55 11.13
C ARG A 42 4.34 -16.98 10.63
N MET A 43 3.75 -16.23 9.68
CA MET A 43 2.43 -16.47 9.14
C MET A 43 2.50 -16.97 7.70
N GLY A 44 2.28 -18.28 7.52
CA GLY A 44 2.19 -18.88 6.21
C GLY A 44 1.14 -18.17 5.34
N GLY A 45 1.53 -17.82 4.10
CA GLY A 45 0.66 -17.13 3.14
C GLY A 45 0.66 -15.60 3.25
N LEU A 46 1.18 -15.00 4.33
CA LEU A 46 1.22 -13.54 4.47
C LEU A 46 2.18 -12.89 3.47
N ASP A 47 3.37 -13.46 3.24
CA ASP A 47 4.30 -12.99 2.21
C ASP A 47 3.65 -12.99 0.82
N ALA A 48 2.98 -14.10 0.46
CA ALA A 48 2.27 -14.21 -0.82
C ALA A 48 1.15 -13.15 -0.94
N GLU A 49 0.47 -12.84 0.16
CA GLU A 49 -0.58 -11.82 0.19
C GLU A 49 -0.02 -10.40 0.01
N VAL A 50 1.10 -10.08 0.68
CA VAL A 50 1.82 -8.81 0.50
C VAL A 50 2.33 -8.69 -0.94
N ARG A 51 2.85 -9.77 -1.54
CA ARG A 51 3.25 -9.80 -2.96
C ARG A 51 2.06 -9.59 -3.90
N ARG A 52 0.89 -10.17 -3.61
CA ARG A 52 -0.34 -9.95 -4.40
C ARG A 52 -0.82 -8.50 -4.35
N LEU A 53 -0.83 -7.88 -3.17
CA LEU A 53 -1.12 -6.45 -3.07
C LEU A 53 -0.09 -5.61 -3.84
N ARG A 54 1.19 -5.98 -3.79
CA ARG A 54 2.27 -5.31 -4.53
C ARG A 54 2.02 -5.34 -6.03
N THR A 55 1.55 -6.45 -6.62
CA THR A 55 1.26 -6.50 -8.07
C THR A 55 0.14 -5.56 -8.48
N ALA A 56 -0.87 -5.35 -7.63
CA ALA A 56 -1.93 -4.36 -7.87
C ALA A 56 -1.44 -2.90 -7.80
N CYS A 57 -0.26 -2.66 -7.21
CA CYS A 57 0.37 -1.36 -7.07
C CYS A 57 1.54 -1.12 -8.05
N GLU A 58 1.87 -2.10 -8.91
CA GLU A 58 2.79 -1.87 -10.03
C GLU A 58 2.30 -0.69 -10.89
N PRO A 59 3.18 -0.01 -11.65
CA PRO A 59 2.75 1.06 -12.54
C PRO A 59 1.70 0.58 -13.55
N TRP A 60 0.59 1.30 -13.63
CA TRP A 60 -0.49 1.04 -14.57
C TRP A 60 -0.24 1.83 -15.87
N ALA A 61 -0.71 1.30 -17.01
CA ALA A 61 -0.61 2.01 -18.29
C ALA A 61 -1.53 3.25 -18.33
N ALA A 62 -2.70 3.12 -17.71
CA ALA A 62 -3.68 4.18 -17.46
C ALA A 62 -4.36 3.92 -16.11
N ASP A 63 -5.01 4.92 -15.51
CA ASP A 63 -5.59 4.79 -14.16
C ASP A 63 -6.70 3.75 -14.04
N ASP A 64 -7.26 3.26 -15.14
CA ASP A 64 -8.24 2.19 -15.20
C ASP A 64 -7.68 0.86 -15.74
N GLN A 65 -6.43 0.86 -16.22
CA GLN A 65 -5.77 -0.27 -16.87
C GLN A 65 -4.60 -0.82 -16.02
N PRO A 66 -4.87 -1.79 -15.11
CA PRO A 66 -3.86 -2.39 -14.25
C PRO A 66 -2.76 -3.12 -15.04
N ALA A 67 -1.60 -3.28 -14.40
CA ALA A 67 -0.49 -4.05 -14.96
C ALA A 67 -0.91 -5.49 -15.26
N ALA A 68 -0.32 -6.10 -16.30
CA ALA A 68 -0.56 -7.50 -16.63
C ALA A 68 -0.15 -8.40 -15.47
N GLY A 69 -1.04 -9.32 -15.05
CA GLY A 69 -0.81 -10.21 -13.91
C GLY A 69 -1.00 -9.55 -12.53
N ALA A 70 -1.53 -8.33 -12.48
CA ALA A 70 -1.97 -7.74 -11.21
C ALA A 70 -3.07 -8.59 -10.57
N ASP A 71 -3.01 -8.76 -9.26
CA ASP A 71 -4.02 -9.52 -8.52
C ASP A 71 -5.40 -8.82 -8.59
N GLU A 72 -6.42 -9.55 -9.02
CA GLU A 72 -7.73 -8.97 -9.30
C GLU A 72 -8.45 -8.45 -8.06
N GLU A 73 -8.28 -9.10 -6.90
CA GLU A 73 -8.93 -8.67 -5.66
C GLU A 73 -8.29 -7.39 -5.14
N TRP A 74 -6.97 -7.31 -5.19
CA TRP A 74 -6.25 -6.10 -4.81
C TRP A 74 -6.46 -4.96 -5.80
N VAL A 75 -6.60 -5.22 -7.11
CA VAL A 75 -7.01 -4.20 -8.09
C VAL A 75 -8.41 -3.66 -7.77
N LYS A 76 -9.37 -4.53 -7.41
CA LYS A 76 -10.71 -4.09 -6.98
C LYS A 76 -10.61 -3.22 -5.73
N PHE A 77 -9.75 -3.57 -4.79
CA PHE A 77 -9.49 -2.78 -3.59
C PHE A 77 -8.92 -1.39 -3.93
N THR A 78 -7.86 -1.31 -4.74
CA THR A 78 -7.24 -0.01 -5.10
C THR A 78 -8.21 0.88 -5.88
N LYS A 79 -9.03 0.31 -6.77
CA LYS A 79 -10.11 1.03 -7.46
C LYS A 79 -11.22 1.49 -6.52
N LYS A 80 -11.66 0.63 -5.59
CA LYS A 80 -12.72 0.96 -4.62
C LYS A 80 -12.36 2.20 -3.79
N TRP A 81 -11.10 2.30 -3.37
CA TRP A 81 -10.59 3.45 -2.62
C TRP A 81 -10.03 4.57 -3.48
N ARG A 82 -10.14 4.44 -4.82
CA ARG A 82 -9.71 5.44 -5.81
C ARG A 82 -8.25 5.85 -5.66
N TYR A 83 -7.38 4.88 -5.35
CA TYR A 83 -5.95 5.18 -5.23
C TYR A 83 -5.38 5.56 -6.59
N GLY A 84 -4.90 6.79 -6.71
CA GLY A 84 -4.26 7.31 -7.91
C GLY A 84 -2.83 6.79 -8.10
N ALA A 85 -2.20 7.15 -9.22
CA ALA A 85 -0.86 6.68 -9.57
C ALA A 85 0.19 6.96 -8.48
N GLU A 86 0.15 8.13 -7.84
CA GLU A 86 1.10 8.50 -6.77
C GLU A 86 0.88 7.68 -5.50
N GLN A 87 -0.38 7.47 -5.10
CA GLN A 87 -0.71 6.64 -3.95
C GLN A 87 -0.31 5.19 -4.19
N ARG A 88 -0.61 4.62 -5.37
CA ARG A 88 -0.18 3.26 -5.73
C ARG A 88 1.34 3.14 -5.69
N ARG A 89 2.08 4.13 -6.19
CA ARG A 89 3.55 4.17 -6.13
C ARG A 89 4.07 4.19 -4.70
N ALA A 90 3.50 5.04 -3.83
CA ALA A 90 3.89 5.12 -2.43
C ALA A 90 3.60 3.81 -1.68
N ILE A 91 2.43 3.21 -1.92
CA ILE A 91 2.08 1.90 -1.37
C ILE A 91 3.08 0.84 -1.84
N LYS A 92 3.40 0.80 -3.14
CA LYS A 92 4.37 -0.15 -3.68
C LYS A 92 5.74 -0.03 -2.99
N ALA A 93 6.24 1.19 -2.79
CA ALA A 93 7.51 1.42 -2.12
C ALA A 93 7.52 0.87 -0.67
N GLU A 94 6.42 1.02 0.06
CA GLU A 94 6.26 0.43 1.40
C GLU A 94 6.28 -1.11 1.37
N LEU A 95 5.64 -1.71 0.36
CA LEU A 95 5.59 -3.16 0.20
C LEU A 95 6.93 -3.73 -0.26
N ASP A 96 7.64 -3.04 -1.15
CA ASP A 96 9.00 -3.41 -1.56
C ASP A 96 9.93 -3.45 -0.35
N ALA A 97 9.93 -2.39 0.46
CA ALA A 97 10.73 -2.32 1.68
C ALA A 97 10.42 -3.45 2.67
N LEU A 98 9.15 -3.85 2.80
CA LEU A 98 8.72 -4.97 3.65
C LEU A 98 9.16 -6.34 3.13
N LEU A 99 9.25 -6.52 1.81
CA LEU A 99 9.60 -7.79 1.18
C LEU A 99 11.11 -7.97 0.98
N GLU A 100 11.87 -6.89 1.06
CA GLU A 100 13.34 -6.86 0.99
C GLU A 100 14.01 -6.84 2.38
N ALA A 101 13.24 -6.64 3.46
CA ALA A 101 13.69 -6.68 4.86
C ALA A 101 13.90 -8.13 5.37
#